data_AF-A0A351L415-F1
#
_entry.id   AF-A0A351L415-F1
#
_cell.length_a   1.000
_cell.length_b   1.000
_cell.length_c   1.000
_cell.angle_alpha   90.00
_cell.angle_beta   90.00
_cell.angle_gamma   90.00
#
_symmetry.space_group_name_H-M   'P 1'
#
loop_
_entity.id
_entity.type
_entity.pdbx_description
1 polymer ?
#
loop_
_entity_poly.entity_id
_entity_poly.type
_entity_poly.pdbx_seq_one_letter_code
_entity_poly.pdbx_strand_id
1 'polypeptide(L)'
;KALQNRITPNAEVEKFADNASVEQVWDRLTREREDGQESSTRKWANVLIREKIVSSEQEMIDFMGTLKFQGRAVSDVRREFKDHYRPELLNLINSQATSELRYQKMRQIAESLDVQSQGDFSESWYQQEFAPSRIDPNSGKQVPNTTQAVLSVEDARINYGIELETKENRRFDEVFGSENSATIREHKHVSGKLGADQITQFDDNIQIVQHNRRIDEKIAGGEPLSKSPQDTPVIIEKDGKKFRPKQVMYTFATPEGVKANRKWMIAELNRPSNRDILSFEIINSKGEKKLINKNNISDLEEQKLSQWLNFTPSNNSINAP
;
A
#
# COMPACT_ATOMS: atom_id res chain seq x y z
N LYS A 1 -31.33 6.97 17.61
CA LYS A 1 -31.57 8.35 17.13
C LYS A 1 -30.23 9.06 17.08
N ALA A 2 -29.61 9.46 15.99
CA ALA A 2 -29.84 9.28 14.56
C ALA A 2 -28.44 9.27 13.93
N LEU A 3 -28.07 8.19 13.24
CA LEU A 3 -26.93 8.11 12.31
C LEU A 3 -27.47 7.79 10.90
N GLN A 4 -28.65 8.33 10.59
CA GLN A 4 -29.15 8.45 9.24
C GLN A 4 -28.81 9.87 8.79
N ASN A 5 -27.67 10.01 8.11
CA ASN A 5 -27.43 10.98 7.02
C ASN A 5 -25.93 11.05 6.74
N ARG A 6 -25.52 10.34 5.68
CA ARG A 6 -24.56 10.75 4.63
C ARG A 6 -24.25 9.53 3.76
N ILE A 7 -25.29 8.96 3.15
CA ILE A 7 -25.12 8.35 1.84
C ILE A 7 -25.42 9.49 0.88
N THR A 8 -24.38 10.20 0.46
CA THR A 8 -24.52 11.14 -0.66
C THR A 8 -24.51 10.28 -1.93
N PRO A 9 -25.59 10.27 -2.72
CA PRO A 9 -25.58 9.61 -4.03
C PRO A 9 -24.56 10.35 -4.91
N ASN A 10 -23.64 9.62 -5.56
CA ASN A 10 -22.60 10.12 -6.48
C ASN A 10 -22.17 11.57 -6.17
N ALA A 11 -21.27 11.75 -5.20
CA ALA A 11 -20.61 13.05 -5.05
C ALA A 11 -20.06 13.45 -6.42
N GLU A 12 -20.58 14.54 -6.99
CA GLU A 12 -20.12 15.03 -8.28
C GLU A 12 -18.61 15.15 -8.19
N VAL A 13 -17.91 14.44 -9.07
CA VAL A 13 -16.46 14.51 -9.12
C VAL A 13 -16.13 15.96 -9.47
N GLU A 14 -15.56 16.65 -8.50
CA GLU A 14 -15.22 18.07 -8.65
C GLU A 14 -14.26 18.24 -9.83
N LYS A 15 -14.60 19.15 -10.74
CA LYS A 15 -13.84 19.44 -11.96
C LYS A 15 -13.39 20.88 -11.99
N PHE A 16 -12.28 21.15 -12.68
CA PHE A 16 -11.91 22.52 -13.02
C PHE A 16 -12.85 23.07 -14.10
N ALA A 17 -13.18 24.35 -13.99
CA ALA A 17 -13.94 25.06 -15.00
C ALA A 17 -13.18 25.11 -16.33
N ASP A 18 -13.91 25.18 -17.44
CA ASP A 18 -13.33 25.23 -18.79
C ASP A 18 -12.46 26.47 -19.03
N ASN A 19 -12.68 27.52 -18.25
CA ASN A 19 -11.93 28.78 -18.28
C ASN A 19 -10.99 28.96 -17.08
N ALA A 20 -10.68 27.89 -16.32
CA ALA A 20 -9.77 27.99 -15.19
C ALA A 20 -8.38 28.50 -15.63
N SER A 21 -7.77 29.38 -14.84
CA SER A 21 -6.36 29.76 -15.00
C SER A 21 -5.44 28.83 -14.23
N VAL A 22 -4.14 28.86 -14.53
CA VAL A 22 -3.13 28.04 -13.83
C VAL A 22 -3.07 28.40 -12.34
N GLU A 23 -3.17 29.69 -12.03
CA GLU A 23 -3.16 30.20 -10.65
C GLU A 23 -4.39 29.73 -9.89
N GLN A 24 -5.56 29.71 -10.53
CA GLN A 24 -6.79 29.18 -9.92
C GLN A 24 -6.69 27.68 -9.67
N VAL A 25 -6.07 26.94 -10.58
CA VAL A 25 -5.81 25.50 -10.39
C VAL A 25 -4.86 25.29 -9.23
N TRP A 26 -3.75 26.03 -9.18
CA TRP A 26 -2.76 25.92 -8.12
C TRP A 26 -3.33 26.30 -6.75
N ASP A 27 -4.03 27.42 -6.65
CA ASP A 27 -4.75 27.83 -5.44
C ASP A 27 -5.73 26.74 -5.01
N ARG A 28 -6.56 26.24 -5.94
CA ARG A 28 -7.53 25.20 -5.60
C ARG A 28 -6.89 23.92 -5.09
N LEU A 29 -5.74 23.54 -5.65
CA LEU A 29 -5.00 22.35 -5.24
C LEU A 29 -4.28 22.55 -3.91
N THR A 30 -3.87 23.75 -3.55
CA THR A 30 -2.97 24.00 -2.40
C THR A 30 -3.60 24.75 -1.24
N ARG A 31 -4.76 25.37 -1.43
CA ARG A 31 -5.49 26.09 -0.36
C ARG A 31 -5.82 25.16 0.80
N GLU A 32 -5.90 25.74 1.99
CA GLU A 32 -6.39 25.04 3.17
C GLU A 32 -7.81 24.52 2.94
N ARG A 33 -8.09 23.36 3.53
CA ARG A 33 -9.42 22.77 3.52
C ARG A 33 -10.33 23.52 4.50
N GLU A 34 -11.64 23.36 4.34
CA GLU A 34 -12.64 24.02 5.20
C GLU A 34 -12.52 23.64 6.69
N ASP A 35 -11.90 22.50 6.99
CA ASP A 35 -11.59 22.03 8.34
C ASP A 35 -10.28 22.61 8.90
N GLY A 36 -9.64 23.55 8.20
CA GLY A 36 -8.35 24.15 8.55
C GLY A 36 -7.15 23.24 8.30
N GLN A 37 -7.34 22.06 7.71
CA GLN A 37 -6.22 21.19 7.38
C GLN A 37 -5.53 21.63 6.09
N GLU A 38 -4.20 21.66 6.14
CA GLU A 38 -3.37 21.92 4.98
C GLU A 38 -3.63 20.89 3.86
N SER A 39 -3.74 21.35 2.62
CA SER A 39 -3.96 20.48 1.47
C SER A 39 -2.83 19.46 1.31
N SER A 40 -3.18 18.24 0.88
CA SER A 40 -2.23 17.20 0.46
C SER A 40 -1.23 17.69 -0.61
N THR A 41 -1.66 18.57 -1.52
CA THR A 41 -0.76 19.11 -2.56
C THR A 41 0.18 20.14 -1.98
N ARG A 42 -0.28 20.95 -1.01
CA ARG A 42 0.57 21.93 -0.32
C ARG A 42 1.66 21.24 0.49
N LYS A 43 1.32 20.19 1.24
CA LYS A 43 2.32 19.34 1.94
C LYS A 43 3.36 18.78 0.97
N TRP A 44 2.92 18.27 -0.17
CA TRP A 44 3.81 17.77 -1.21
C TRP A 44 4.72 18.88 -1.76
N ALA A 45 4.17 20.05 -2.10
CA ALA A 45 4.92 21.21 -2.58
C ALA A 45 5.99 21.67 -1.56
N ASN A 46 5.64 21.71 -0.27
CA ASN A 46 6.57 22.07 0.80
C ASN A 46 7.73 21.06 0.89
N VAL A 47 7.46 19.77 0.71
CA VAL A 47 8.50 18.74 0.62
C VAL A 47 9.40 19.00 -0.59
N LEU A 48 8.85 19.25 -1.78
CA LEU A 48 9.66 19.49 -2.99
C LEU A 48 10.62 20.66 -2.82
N ILE A 49 10.17 21.76 -2.22
CA ILE A 49 11.00 22.93 -1.92
C ILE A 49 12.05 22.61 -0.86
N ARG A 50 11.65 21.98 0.26
CA ARG A 50 12.56 21.63 1.36
C ARG A 50 13.69 20.71 0.89
N GLU A 51 13.34 19.73 0.06
CA GLU A 51 14.26 18.76 -0.50
C GLU A 51 15.03 19.27 -1.71
N LYS A 52 14.79 20.54 -2.13
CA LYS A 52 15.43 21.19 -3.27
C LYS A 52 15.23 20.43 -4.60
N ILE A 53 14.10 19.76 -4.73
CA ILE A 53 13.65 19.16 -5.99
C ILE A 53 13.22 20.28 -6.94
N VAL A 54 12.51 21.26 -6.41
CA VAL A 54 12.17 22.51 -7.11
C VAL A 54 12.82 23.69 -6.39
N SER A 55 13.11 24.73 -7.14
CA SER A 55 13.73 25.96 -6.64
C SER A 55 12.72 26.91 -5.97
N SER A 56 11.45 26.85 -6.37
CA SER A 56 10.41 27.76 -5.91
C SER A 56 9.00 27.22 -6.17
N GLU A 57 8.01 27.89 -5.59
CA GLU A 57 6.60 27.64 -5.89
C GLU A 57 6.25 28.01 -7.34
N GLN A 58 6.91 29.02 -7.91
CA GLN A 58 6.67 29.44 -9.29
C GLN A 58 7.02 28.33 -10.29
N GLU A 59 8.08 27.56 -10.04
CA GLU A 59 8.46 26.44 -10.90
C GLU A 59 7.35 25.36 -10.98
N MET A 60 6.69 25.09 -9.85
CA MET A 60 5.56 24.16 -9.81
C MET A 60 4.32 24.73 -10.51
N ILE A 61 4.08 26.04 -10.40
CA ILE A 61 3.00 26.74 -11.13
C ILE A 61 3.27 26.69 -12.64
N ASP A 62 4.52 26.94 -13.07
CA ASP A 62 4.91 26.88 -14.47
C ASP A 62 4.71 25.47 -15.04
N PHE A 63 5.11 24.43 -14.29
CA PHE A 63 4.81 23.05 -14.65
C PHE A 63 3.30 22.79 -14.73
N MET A 64 2.52 23.29 -13.77
CA MET A 64 1.05 23.17 -13.83
C MET A 64 0.46 23.77 -15.10
N GLY A 65 1.06 24.84 -15.64
CA GLY A 65 0.68 25.44 -16.92
C GLY A 65 0.89 24.53 -18.14
N THR A 66 1.68 23.47 -18.01
CA THR A 66 1.88 22.46 -19.07
C THR A 66 0.81 21.35 -19.03
N LEU A 67 0.09 21.20 -17.91
CA LEU A 67 -0.92 20.17 -17.75
C LEU A 67 -2.25 20.62 -18.37
N LYS A 68 -2.95 19.69 -19.02
CA LYS A 68 -4.36 19.91 -19.36
C LYS A 68 -5.18 19.77 -18.09
N PHE A 69 -5.99 20.75 -17.73
CA PHE A 69 -6.82 20.66 -16.51
C PHE A 69 -8.28 21.06 -16.72
N GLN A 70 -8.62 21.80 -17.78
CA GLN A 70 -9.98 22.24 -18.09
C GLN A 70 -10.93 21.04 -18.22
N GLY A 71 -12.06 21.09 -17.51
CA GLY A 71 -13.08 20.04 -17.49
C GLY A 71 -12.65 18.72 -16.83
N ARG A 72 -11.40 18.61 -16.34
CA ARG A 72 -10.87 17.40 -15.68
C ARG A 72 -11.14 17.43 -14.19
N ALA A 73 -11.24 16.23 -13.61
CA ALA A 73 -11.38 16.05 -12.18
C ALA A 73 -10.19 16.64 -11.43
N VAL A 74 -10.45 17.36 -10.33
CA VAL A 74 -9.42 17.94 -9.45
C VAL A 74 -8.47 16.86 -8.94
N SER A 75 -8.98 15.67 -8.64
CA SER A 75 -8.20 14.51 -8.20
C SER A 75 -7.22 14.01 -9.26
N ASP A 76 -7.59 14.04 -10.54
CA ASP A 76 -6.74 13.54 -11.63
C ASP A 76 -5.56 14.48 -11.88
N VAL A 77 -5.82 15.79 -11.91
CA VAL A 77 -4.78 16.81 -12.07
C VAL A 77 -3.83 16.79 -10.86
N ARG A 78 -4.37 16.66 -9.63
CA ARG A 78 -3.57 16.48 -8.41
C ARG A 78 -2.65 15.26 -8.50
N ARG A 79 -3.18 14.13 -8.97
CA ARG A 79 -2.43 12.89 -9.13
C ARG A 79 -1.30 13.09 -10.14
N GLU A 80 -1.60 13.64 -11.31
CA GLU A 80 -0.61 13.91 -12.37
C GLU A 80 0.51 14.85 -11.91
N PHE A 81 0.17 15.88 -11.12
CA PHE A 81 1.16 16.74 -10.49
C PHE A 81 2.11 15.98 -9.57
N LYS A 82 1.59 15.14 -8.67
CA LYS A 82 2.41 14.33 -7.76
C LYS A 82 3.22 13.28 -8.53
N ASP A 83 2.62 12.68 -9.55
CA ASP A 83 3.24 11.66 -10.40
C ASP A 83 4.46 12.21 -11.16
N HIS A 84 4.43 13.48 -11.57
CA HIS A 84 5.56 14.15 -12.21
C HIS A 84 6.80 14.20 -11.31
N TYR A 85 6.64 14.64 -10.06
CA TYR A 85 7.77 14.83 -9.14
C TYR A 85 8.12 13.60 -8.29
N ARG A 86 7.25 12.58 -8.25
CA ARG A 86 7.51 11.36 -7.45
C ARG A 86 8.83 10.68 -7.83
N PRO A 87 9.18 10.47 -9.12
CA PRO A 87 10.45 9.88 -9.50
C PRO A 87 11.66 10.67 -8.97
N GLU A 88 11.59 12.00 -8.94
CA GLU A 88 12.70 12.84 -8.46
C GLU A 88 12.92 12.69 -6.95
N LEU A 89 11.84 12.68 -6.16
CA LEU A 89 11.92 12.38 -4.72
C LEU A 89 12.45 10.97 -4.45
N LEU A 90 12.02 9.99 -5.25
CA LEU A 90 12.53 8.63 -5.13
C LEU A 90 14.00 8.53 -5.53
N ASN A 91 14.46 9.26 -6.55
CA ASN A 91 15.87 9.33 -6.92
C ASN A 91 16.71 9.99 -5.82
N LEU A 92 16.20 11.05 -5.17
CA LEU A 92 16.83 11.64 -3.99
C LEU A 92 17.02 10.61 -2.88
N ILE A 93 16.00 9.80 -2.59
CA ILE A 93 16.13 8.69 -1.64
C ILE A 93 17.18 7.71 -2.13
N ASN A 94 17.10 7.24 -3.38
CA ASN A 94 18.02 6.21 -3.89
C ASN A 94 19.47 6.68 -4.07
N SER A 95 19.71 7.99 -4.08
CA SER A 95 21.06 8.57 -4.05
C SER A 95 21.77 8.42 -2.69
N GLN A 96 21.05 8.05 -1.63
CA GLN A 96 21.70 7.79 -0.33
C GLN A 96 22.53 6.49 -0.40
N ALA A 97 23.72 6.54 0.21
CA ALA A 97 24.74 5.52 0.06
C ALA A 97 24.33 4.13 0.61
N THR A 98 23.48 4.08 1.63
CA THR A 98 23.11 2.83 2.32
C THR A 98 21.60 2.66 2.43
N SER A 99 21.12 1.42 2.51
CA SER A 99 19.69 1.11 2.71
C SER A 99 19.12 1.80 3.95
N GLU A 100 19.92 1.94 5.01
CA GLU A 100 19.52 2.65 6.23
C GLU A 100 19.28 4.13 5.98
N LEU A 101 20.21 4.81 5.29
CA LEU A 101 20.03 6.22 4.92
C LEU A 101 18.87 6.42 3.94
N ARG A 102 18.68 5.49 3.00
CA ARG A 102 17.52 5.50 2.08
C ARG A 102 16.21 5.40 2.86
N TYR A 103 16.12 4.47 3.80
CA TYR A 103 14.95 4.30 4.64
C TYR A 103 14.68 5.51 5.54
N GLN A 104 15.71 6.05 6.20
CA GLN A 104 15.59 7.26 7.02
C GLN A 104 15.09 8.45 6.19
N LYS A 105 15.62 8.61 4.97
CA LYS A 105 15.18 9.67 4.05
C LYS A 105 13.73 9.47 3.60
N MET A 106 13.35 8.24 3.26
CA MET A 106 11.96 7.89 2.93
C MET A 106 11.02 8.23 4.08
N ARG A 107 11.35 7.82 5.32
CA ARG A 107 10.53 8.14 6.51
C ARG A 107 10.37 9.63 6.70
N GLN A 108 11.46 10.39 6.66
CA GLN A 108 11.44 11.84 6.83
C GLN A 108 10.51 12.52 5.81
N ILE A 109 10.57 12.09 4.55
CA ILE A 109 9.70 12.60 3.49
C ILE A 109 8.25 12.19 3.75
N ALA A 110 7.98 10.88 3.92
CA ALA A 110 6.65 10.35 4.11
C ALA A 110 5.93 11.02 5.30
N GLU A 111 6.56 11.10 6.46
CA GLU A 111 5.98 11.69 7.68
C GLU A 111 5.59 13.18 7.52
N SER A 112 6.12 13.86 6.50
CA SER A 112 5.78 15.25 6.16
C SER A 112 4.54 15.37 5.26
N LEU A 113 4.04 14.25 4.74
CA LEU A 113 2.90 14.20 3.83
C LEU A 113 1.59 13.90 4.60
N ASP A 114 0.45 14.06 3.93
CA ASP A 114 -0.82 13.55 4.44
C ASP A 114 -0.87 12.01 4.40
N VAL A 115 -1.78 11.41 5.17
CA VAL A 115 -1.88 9.94 5.36
C VAL A 115 -2.01 9.17 4.04
N GLN A 116 -2.78 9.69 3.07
CA GLN A 116 -2.91 9.01 1.78
C GLN A 116 -1.58 9.04 1.01
N SER A 117 -0.96 10.22 0.91
CA SER A 117 0.32 10.38 0.23
C SER A 117 1.47 9.63 0.91
N GLN A 118 1.42 9.45 2.24
CA GLN A 118 2.34 8.59 3.00
C GLN A 118 2.32 7.16 2.47
N GLY A 119 1.11 6.57 2.36
CA GLY A 119 0.90 5.25 1.81
C GLY A 119 1.48 5.13 0.40
N ASP A 120 0.96 5.94 -0.53
CA ASP A 120 1.33 5.91 -1.95
C ASP A 120 2.86 6.09 -2.16
N PHE A 121 3.48 7.03 -1.43
CA PHE A 121 4.91 7.32 -1.56
C PHE A 121 5.76 6.19 -0.98
N SER A 122 5.41 5.67 0.20
CA SER A 122 6.14 4.58 0.83
C SER A 122 6.06 3.27 0.05
N GLU A 123 4.92 3.00 -0.59
CA GLU A 123 4.74 1.88 -1.51
C GLU A 123 5.67 2.03 -2.72
N SER A 124 5.70 3.22 -3.35
CA SER A 124 6.56 3.50 -4.49
C SER A 124 8.05 3.33 -4.14
N TRP A 125 8.48 3.82 -2.97
CA TRP A 125 9.83 3.57 -2.48
C TRP A 125 10.10 2.09 -2.26
N TYR A 126 9.19 1.38 -1.59
CA TYR A 126 9.34 -0.04 -1.31
C TYR A 126 9.51 -0.83 -2.62
N GLN A 127 8.71 -0.50 -3.64
CA GLN A 127 8.82 -1.12 -4.96
C GLN A 127 10.19 -0.86 -5.57
N GLN A 128 10.72 0.35 -5.52
CA GLN A 128 12.02 0.64 -6.09
C GLN A 128 13.18 -0.02 -5.31
N GLU A 129 13.11 -0.03 -3.97
CA GLU A 129 14.16 -0.61 -3.11
C GLU A 129 14.20 -2.13 -3.21
N PHE A 130 13.04 -2.80 -3.18
CA PHE A 130 12.96 -4.25 -2.98
C PHE A 130 12.48 -5.05 -4.18
N ALA A 131 11.85 -4.44 -5.19
CA ALA A 131 11.43 -5.20 -6.38
C ALA A 131 12.60 -5.89 -7.12
N PRO A 132 13.79 -5.26 -7.29
CA PRO A 132 14.90 -5.93 -7.95
C PRO A 132 15.36 -7.22 -7.27
N SER A 133 15.13 -7.35 -5.96
CA SER A 133 15.50 -8.53 -5.16
C SER A 133 14.29 -9.39 -4.75
N ARG A 134 13.12 -9.15 -5.35
CA ARG A 134 11.88 -9.81 -4.94
C ARG A 134 11.89 -11.26 -5.40
N ILE A 135 11.73 -12.15 -4.43
CA ILE A 135 11.61 -13.59 -4.63
C ILE A 135 10.22 -14.02 -4.18
N ASP A 136 9.50 -14.77 -5.03
CA ASP A 136 8.27 -15.44 -4.61
C ASP A 136 8.61 -16.49 -3.54
N PRO A 137 8.04 -16.39 -2.33
CA PRO A 137 8.38 -17.27 -1.22
C PRO A 137 8.07 -18.74 -1.50
N ASN A 138 7.19 -19.06 -2.46
CA ASN A 138 6.85 -20.43 -2.80
C ASN A 138 7.77 -21.02 -3.88
N SER A 139 8.12 -20.22 -4.89
CA SER A 139 8.89 -20.71 -6.03
C SER A 139 10.39 -20.43 -5.96
N GLY A 140 10.83 -19.54 -5.07
CA GLY A 140 12.21 -19.10 -4.99
C GLY A 140 12.68 -18.30 -6.21
N LYS A 141 11.77 -17.90 -7.11
CA LYS A 141 12.07 -17.18 -8.35
C LYS A 141 11.82 -15.68 -8.22
N GLN A 142 12.57 -14.92 -9.01
CA GLN A 142 12.30 -13.49 -9.19
C GLN A 142 10.95 -13.32 -9.89
N VAL A 143 10.12 -12.41 -9.37
CA VAL A 143 8.79 -12.14 -9.91
C VAL A 143 8.65 -10.69 -10.33
N PRO A 144 8.07 -10.41 -11.52
CA PRO A 144 7.81 -9.04 -11.95
C PRO A 144 6.82 -8.39 -10.99
N ASN A 145 6.97 -7.08 -10.79
CA ASN A 145 5.96 -6.28 -10.12
C ASN A 145 4.72 -6.21 -10.99
N THR A 146 3.57 -6.32 -10.35
CA THR A 146 2.33 -5.84 -10.93
C THR A 146 1.62 -5.02 -9.87
N THR A 147 1.11 -3.87 -10.31
CA THR A 147 0.39 -2.93 -9.48
C THR A 147 -0.94 -2.66 -10.17
N GLN A 148 -1.97 -2.29 -9.41
CA GLN A 148 -3.30 -1.94 -9.95
C GLN A 148 -4.12 -3.16 -10.41
N ALA A 149 -4.26 -4.14 -9.53
CA ALA A 149 -5.14 -5.27 -9.74
C ALA A 149 -6.51 -5.02 -9.05
N VAL A 150 -7.60 -5.50 -9.64
CA VAL A 150 -8.96 -5.25 -9.13
C VAL A 150 -9.80 -6.53 -9.10
N LEU A 151 -10.65 -6.64 -8.09
CA LEU A 151 -11.77 -7.57 -8.03
C LEU A 151 -13.07 -6.77 -7.82
N SER A 152 -14.02 -6.93 -8.75
CA SER A 152 -15.36 -6.34 -8.61
C SER A 152 -16.11 -6.99 -7.45
N VAL A 153 -16.80 -6.18 -6.63
CA VAL A 153 -17.69 -6.70 -5.58
C VAL A 153 -18.83 -7.52 -6.19
N GLU A 154 -19.31 -7.10 -7.36
CA GLU A 154 -20.34 -7.82 -8.08
C GLU A 154 -19.82 -9.17 -8.59
N ASP A 155 -18.62 -9.22 -9.15
CA ASP A 155 -18.02 -10.49 -9.58
C ASP A 155 -17.73 -11.40 -8.38
N ALA A 156 -17.24 -10.84 -7.28
CA ALA A 156 -17.03 -11.58 -6.03
C ALA A 156 -18.30 -12.28 -5.57
N ARG A 157 -19.42 -11.57 -5.55
CA ARG A 157 -20.71 -12.09 -5.09
C ARG A 157 -21.37 -13.02 -6.10
N ILE A 158 -21.49 -12.58 -7.36
CA ILE A 158 -22.28 -13.29 -8.40
C ILE A 158 -21.50 -14.49 -8.93
N ASN A 159 -20.22 -14.30 -9.26
CA ASN A 159 -19.44 -15.37 -9.85
C ASN A 159 -18.91 -16.27 -8.75
N TYR A 160 -18.27 -15.72 -7.71
CA TYR A 160 -17.51 -16.52 -6.74
C TYR A 160 -18.26 -16.81 -5.41
N GLY A 161 -19.46 -16.27 -5.20
CA GLY A 161 -20.20 -16.47 -3.95
C GLY A 161 -19.47 -15.95 -2.71
N ILE A 162 -18.64 -14.91 -2.86
CA ILE A 162 -17.94 -14.22 -1.77
C ILE A 162 -18.64 -12.89 -1.49
N GLU A 163 -19.03 -12.69 -0.24
CA GLU A 163 -19.52 -11.40 0.26
C GLU A 163 -18.36 -10.60 0.82
N LEU A 164 -17.76 -9.76 -0.04
CA LEU A 164 -16.77 -8.79 0.41
C LEU A 164 -17.43 -7.75 1.34
N GLU A 165 -16.71 -7.37 2.39
CA GLU A 165 -17.13 -6.34 3.34
C GLU A 165 -17.09 -4.94 2.70
N THR A 166 -16.16 -4.71 1.78
CA THR A 166 -16.12 -3.47 1.00
C THR A 166 -17.36 -3.31 0.11
N LYS A 167 -17.84 -2.07 -0.01
CA LYS A 167 -18.93 -1.70 -0.94
C LYS A 167 -18.44 -1.30 -2.32
N GLU A 168 -17.15 -1.06 -2.46
CA GLU A 168 -16.50 -0.67 -3.70
C GLU A 168 -15.56 -1.78 -4.17
N ASN A 169 -15.26 -1.80 -5.47
CA ASN A 169 -14.33 -2.77 -6.06
C ASN A 169 -13.03 -2.84 -5.26
N ARG A 170 -12.63 -4.06 -4.90
CA ARG A 170 -11.40 -4.31 -4.14
C ARG A 170 -10.21 -4.03 -5.05
N ARG A 171 -9.44 -3.00 -4.72
CA ARG A 171 -8.15 -2.72 -5.33
C ARG A 171 -7.05 -3.34 -4.47
N PHE A 172 -6.10 -3.95 -5.12
CA PHE A 172 -4.92 -4.53 -4.48
C PHE A 172 -3.70 -3.69 -4.83
N ASP A 173 -2.86 -3.43 -3.84
CA ASP A 173 -1.61 -2.69 -4.05
C ASP A 173 -0.72 -3.51 -5.02
N GLU A 174 -0.55 -4.80 -4.73
CA GLU A 174 0.25 -5.71 -5.56
C GLU A 174 -0.31 -7.15 -5.62
N VAL A 175 -0.10 -7.84 -6.76
CA VAL A 175 -0.40 -9.28 -6.91
C VAL A 175 0.70 -9.99 -7.69
N PHE A 176 1.54 -10.79 -7.05
CA PHE A 176 2.70 -11.39 -7.73
C PHE A 176 2.73 -12.92 -7.62
N GLY A 177 3.53 -13.57 -8.47
CA GLY A 177 3.63 -15.03 -8.54
C GLY A 177 3.13 -15.59 -9.88
N SER A 178 2.81 -16.88 -9.89
CA SER A 178 2.19 -17.51 -11.06
C SER A 178 0.67 -17.30 -11.07
N GLU A 179 0.04 -17.35 -12.25
CA GLU A 179 -1.41 -17.17 -12.41
C GLU A 179 -2.24 -18.08 -11.50
N ASN A 180 -1.73 -19.26 -11.16
CA ASN A 180 -2.43 -20.26 -10.34
C ASN A 180 -1.88 -20.40 -8.92
N SER A 181 -1.00 -19.49 -8.47
CA SER A 181 -0.46 -19.50 -7.11
C SER A 181 0.06 -18.12 -6.73
N ALA A 182 -0.77 -17.10 -6.94
CA ALA A 182 -0.39 -15.73 -6.70
C ALA A 182 -0.44 -15.37 -5.20
N THR A 183 0.26 -14.29 -4.85
CA THR A 183 0.24 -13.66 -3.53
C THR A 183 -0.30 -12.26 -3.67
N ILE A 184 -1.36 -11.95 -2.92
CA ILE A 184 -1.80 -10.57 -2.71
C ILE A 184 -0.84 -9.92 -1.73
N ARG A 185 -0.33 -8.73 -2.04
CA ARG A 185 0.41 -7.92 -1.07
C ARG A 185 -0.23 -6.56 -0.86
N GLU A 186 -0.25 -6.18 0.41
CA GLU A 186 -0.81 -4.93 0.90
C GLU A 186 0.26 -4.15 1.67
N HIS A 187 0.43 -2.88 1.33
CA HIS A 187 1.39 -1.99 1.94
C HIS A 187 0.71 -1.14 3.00
N LYS A 188 1.20 -1.23 4.23
CA LYS A 188 0.67 -0.48 5.38
C LYS A 188 1.76 0.45 5.92
N HIS A 189 1.58 1.74 5.65
CA HIS A 189 2.34 2.83 6.26
C HIS A 189 1.50 3.45 7.38
N VAL A 190 1.54 2.84 8.56
CA VAL A 190 0.76 3.28 9.73
C VAL A 190 1.68 3.45 10.93
N SER A 191 1.57 4.53 11.69
CA SER A 191 2.29 4.67 12.96
C SER A 191 1.51 4.10 14.15
N GLY A 192 0.21 3.84 13.96
CA GLY A 192 -0.71 3.31 14.97
C GLY A 192 -1.32 1.97 14.60
N LYS A 193 -2.41 1.63 15.29
CA LYS A 193 -3.20 0.43 14.98
C LYS A 193 -3.87 0.58 13.61
N LEU A 194 -4.07 -0.54 12.92
CA LEU A 194 -4.89 -0.56 11.72
C LEU A 194 -6.29 -0.02 12.03
N GLY A 195 -6.78 0.87 11.16
CA GLY A 195 -8.14 1.39 11.20
C GLY A 195 -9.16 0.36 10.69
N ALA A 196 -10.45 0.65 10.88
CA ALA A 196 -11.54 -0.23 10.44
C ALA A 196 -11.43 -0.60 8.96
N ASP A 197 -11.22 0.40 8.10
CA ASP A 197 -11.10 0.17 6.65
C ASP A 197 -9.94 -0.77 6.31
N GLN A 198 -8.79 -0.64 6.98
CA GLN A 198 -7.62 -1.49 6.75
C GLN A 198 -7.83 -2.93 7.25
N ILE A 199 -8.65 -3.10 8.30
CA ILE A 199 -9.06 -4.42 8.78
C ILE A 199 -10.05 -5.06 7.82
N THR A 200 -11.05 -4.32 7.33
CA THR A 200 -11.96 -4.81 6.29
C THR A 200 -11.21 -5.24 5.03
N GLN A 201 -10.21 -4.47 4.59
CA GLN A 201 -9.33 -4.88 3.49
C GLN A 201 -8.60 -6.20 3.76
N PHE A 202 -8.16 -6.41 5.00
CA PHE A 202 -7.54 -7.66 5.42
C PHE A 202 -8.51 -8.83 5.39
N ASP A 203 -9.70 -8.66 5.94
CA ASP A 203 -10.70 -9.72 5.98
C ASP A 203 -11.15 -10.09 4.56
N ASP A 204 -11.35 -9.12 3.66
CA ASP A 204 -11.63 -9.35 2.24
C ASP A 204 -10.54 -10.19 1.56
N ASN A 205 -9.27 -9.80 1.74
CA ASN A 205 -8.13 -10.49 1.13
C ASN A 205 -8.00 -11.93 1.64
N ILE A 206 -8.23 -12.15 2.94
CA ILE A 206 -8.23 -13.48 3.55
C ILE A 206 -9.38 -14.33 3.00
N GLN A 207 -10.59 -13.79 2.89
CA GLN A 207 -11.75 -14.50 2.34
C GLN A 207 -11.50 -14.97 0.91
N ILE A 208 -10.96 -14.11 0.06
CA ILE A 208 -10.61 -14.43 -1.33
C ILE A 208 -9.65 -15.63 -1.39
N VAL A 209 -8.57 -15.59 -0.60
CA VAL A 209 -7.55 -16.65 -0.60
C VAL A 209 -8.05 -17.95 0.02
N GLN A 210 -8.82 -17.89 1.11
CA GLN A 210 -9.43 -19.06 1.73
C GLN A 210 -10.44 -19.74 0.80
N HIS A 211 -11.22 -18.95 0.05
CA HIS A 211 -12.13 -19.49 -0.96
C HIS A 211 -11.35 -20.28 -2.03
N ASN A 212 -10.29 -19.69 -2.57
CA ASN A 212 -9.43 -20.38 -3.53
C ASN A 212 -8.82 -21.66 -2.97
N ARG A 213 -8.37 -21.67 -1.71
CA ARG A 213 -7.84 -22.88 -1.07
C ARG A 213 -8.88 -23.98 -0.91
N ARG A 214 -10.08 -23.66 -0.45
CA ARG A 214 -11.17 -24.65 -0.30
C ARG A 214 -11.46 -25.36 -1.63
N ILE A 215 -11.36 -24.65 -2.75
CA ILE A 215 -11.55 -25.25 -4.07
C ILE A 215 -10.42 -26.20 -4.42
N ASP A 216 -9.16 -25.84 -4.15
CA ASP A 216 -8.04 -26.75 -4.37
C ASP A 216 -8.16 -28.02 -3.54
N GLU A 217 -8.61 -27.91 -2.28
CA GLU A 217 -8.85 -29.06 -1.40
C GLU A 217 -9.95 -29.97 -1.96
N LYS A 218 -11.05 -29.40 -2.45
CA LYS A 218 -12.11 -30.16 -3.13
C LYS A 218 -11.61 -30.90 -4.37
N ILE A 219 -10.86 -30.21 -5.23
CA ILE A 219 -10.25 -30.81 -6.43
C ILE A 219 -9.32 -31.96 -6.02
N ALA A 220 -8.44 -31.74 -5.04
CA ALA A 220 -7.48 -32.74 -4.58
C ALA A 220 -8.18 -33.95 -3.93
N GLY A 221 -9.32 -33.73 -3.27
CA GLY A 221 -10.18 -34.78 -2.69
C GLY A 221 -11.02 -35.54 -3.71
N GLY A 222 -10.95 -35.20 -5.00
CA GLY A 222 -11.73 -35.84 -6.05
C GLY A 222 -13.21 -35.40 -6.09
N GLU A 223 -13.56 -34.32 -5.39
CA GLU A 223 -14.91 -33.74 -5.49
C GLU A 223 -15.08 -33.06 -6.86
N PRO A 224 -16.12 -33.41 -7.64
CA PRO A 224 -16.38 -32.73 -8.89
C PRO A 224 -16.74 -31.27 -8.62
N LEU A 225 -15.93 -30.35 -9.12
CA LEU A 225 -16.33 -28.95 -9.22
C LEU A 225 -17.51 -28.84 -10.20
N SER A 226 -18.45 -27.95 -9.91
CA SER A 226 -19.53 -27.56 -10.82
C SER A 226 -19.01 -26.73 -12.00
N LYS A 227 -17.88 -27.14 -12.61
CA LYS A 227 -17.31 -26.67 -13.88
C LYS A 227 -17.63 -25.22 -14.25
N SER A 228 -16.94 -24.23 -13.69
CA SER A 228 -16.63 -23.01 -14.46
C SER A 228 -15.61 -22.10 -13.77
N PRO A 229 -15.03 -21.14 -14.51
CA PRO A 229 -14.30 -19.98 -13.96
C PRO A 229 -15.02 -19.23 -12.83
N GLN A 230 -16.32 -19.49 -12.63
CA GLN A 230 -17.15 -19.00 -11.53
C GLN A 230 -16.76 -19.60 -10.17
N ASP A 231 -16.06 -20.74 -10.11
CA ASP A 231 -15.72 -21.28 -8.80
C ASP A 231 -14.56 -20.50 -8.17
N THR A 232 -13.58 -20.01 -8.92
CA THR A 232 -12.35 -19.44 -8.33
C THR A 232 -12.26 -17.93 -8.46
N PRO A 233 -12.10 -17.17 -7.35
CA PRO A 233 -11.76 -15.76 -7.41
C PRO A 233 -10.51 -15.51 -8.24
N VAL A 234 -10.70 -14.74 -9.31
CA VAL A 234 -9.63 -14.23 -10.15
C VAL A 234 -9.53 -12.72 -9.98
N ILE A 235 -8.34 -12.26 -9.63
CA ILE A 235 -7.98 -10.86 -9.67
C ILE A 235 -7.52 -10.54 -11.08
N ILE A 236 -8.06 -9.45 -11.64
CA ILE A 236 -7.77 -9.01 -13.01
C ILE A 236 -6.87 -7.77 -12.94
N GLU A 237 -5.75 -7.83 -13.64
CA GLU A 237 -4.87 -6.69 -13.86
C GLU A 237 -5.31 -5.83 -15.03
N LYS A 238 -4.75 -4.61 -15.11
CA LYS A 238 -5.08 -3.64 -16.16
C LYS A 238 -4.81 -4.16 -17.58
N ASP A 239 -3.81 -5.02 -17.76
CA ASP A 239 -3.47 -5.66 -19.04
C ASP A 239 -4.35 -6.88 -19.36
N GLY A 240 -5.31 -7.20 -18.49
CA GLY A 240 -6.21 -8.34 -18.61
C GLY A 240 -5.64 -9.65 -18.06
N LYS A 241 -4.42 -9.64 -17.50
CA LYS A 241 -3.83 -10.82 -16.87
C LYS A 241 -4.63 -11.22 -15.63
N LYS A 242 -4.74 -12.53 -15.44
CA LYS A 242 -5.60 -13.16 -14.45
C LYS A 242 -4.76 -13.87 -13.40
N PHE A 243 -5.03 -13.58 -12.13
CA PHE A 243 -4.35 -14.20 -11.01
C PHE A 243 -5.33 -14.83 -10.05
N ARG A 244 -5.05 -16.07 -9.67
CA ARG A 244 -5.73 -16.80 -8.63
C ARG A 244 -4.85 -16.79 -7.38
N PRO A 245 -5.14 -15.92 -6.40
CA PRO A 245 -4.33 -15.78 -5.22
C PRO A 245 -4.52 -16.94 -4.25
N LYS A 246 -3.40 -17.41 -3.69
CA LYS A 246 -3.33 -18.49 -2.68
C LYS A 246 -2.66 -18.04 -1.38
N GLN A 247 -2.11 -16.84 -1.36
CA GLN A 247 -1.44 -16.25 -0.21
C GLN A 247 -1.74 -14.77 -0.10
N VAL A 248 -1.58 -14.27 1.12
CA VAL A 248 -1.72 -12.88 1.50
C VAL A 248 -0.46 -12.47 2.27
N MET A 249 0.11 -11.33 1.90
CA MET A 249 1.25 -10.71 2.57
C MET A 249 0.93 -9.28 2.95
N TYR A 250 1.16 -8.91 4.20
CA TYR A 250 1.02 -7.52 4.64
C TYR A 250 2.39 -6.95 4.98
N THR A 251 2.80 -5.91 4.27
CA THR A 251 4.06 -5.20 4.51
C THR A 251 3.83 -4.01 5.43
N PHE A 252 4.45 -4.01 6.61
CA PHE A 252 4.45 -2.88 7.54
C PHE A 252 5.75 -2.08 7.37
N ALA A 253 5.62 -0.88 6.81
CA ALA A 253 6.76 -0.03 6.42
C ALA A 253 7.41 0.72 7.59
N THR A 254 6.82 0.69 8.79
CA THR A 254 7.27 1.46 9.95
C THR A 254 7.36 0.59 11.22
N PRO A 255 8.44 0.71 12.01
CA PRO A 255 8.57 0.03 13.30
C PRO A 255 7.40 0.30 14.26
N GLU A 256 6.87 1.52 14.24
CA GLU A 256 5.76 1.95 15.10
C GLU A 256 4.47 1.20 14.74
N GLY A 257 4.18 1.06 13.45
CA GLY A 257 3.05 0.25 12.97
C GLY A 257 3.18 -1.21 13.35
N VAL A 258 4.39 -1.79 13.25
CA VAL A 258 4.65 -3.17 13.68
C VAL A 258 4.37 -3.33 15.18
N LYS A 259 4.90 -2.45 16.03
CA LYS A 259 4.65 -2.49 17.48
C LYS A 259 3.17 -2.37 17.83
N ALA A 260 2.48 -1.42 17.21
CA ALA A 260 1.07 -1.17 17.47
C ALA A 260 0.17 -2.36 17.09
N ASN A 261 0.53 -3.10 16.05
CA ASN A 261 -0.28 -4.20 15.50
C ASN A 261 0.23 -5.61 15.83
N ARG A 262 1.34 -5.73 16.55
CA ARG A 262 1.96 -7.00 16.94
C ARG A 262 0.99 -8.03 17.54
N LYS A 263 0.16 -7.63 18.51
CA LYS A 263 -0.82 -8.55 19.13
C LYS A 263 -1.84 -9.06 18.12
N TRP A 264 -2.27 -8.19 17.21
CA TRP A 264 -3.15 -8.54 16.11
C TRP A 264 -2.47 -9.48 15.12
N MET A 265 -1.23 -9.20 14.70
CA MET A 265 -0.45 -10.10 13.84
C MET A 265 -0.31 -11.51 14.43
N ILE A 266 0.01 -11.61 15.72
CA ILE A 266 0.09 -12.89 16.44
C ILE A 266 -1.25 -13.62 16.45
N ALA A 267 -2.35 -12.90 16.71
CA ALA A 267 -3.68 -13.48 16.71
C ALA A 267 -4.04 -14.02 15.32
N GLU A 268 -3.81 -13.24 14.26
CA GLU A 268 -4.12 -13.63 12.88
C GLU A 268 -3.27 -14.80 12.39
N LEU A 269 -1.98 -14.85 12.71
CA LEU A 269 -1.13 -16.02 12.38
C LEU A 269 -1.49 -17.28 13.18
N ASN A 270 -2.12 -17.11 14.35
CA ASN A 270 -2.57 -18.24 15.16
C ASN A 270 -3.94 -18.78 14.76
N ARG A 271 -4.74 -18.04 13.96
CA ARG A 271 -6.00 -18.54 13.44
C ARG A 271 -5.74 -19.75 12.53
N PRO A 272 -6.39 -20.92 12.77
CA PRO A 272 -6.19 -22.11 11.95
C PRO A 272 -6.42 -21.87 10.45
N SER A 273 -7.41 -21.05 10.12
CA SER A 273 -7.77 -20.68 8.75
C SER A 273 -6.70 -19.85 8.02
N ASN A 274 -5.73 -19.30 8.74
CA ASN A 274 -4.69 -18.41 8.20
C ASN A 274 -3.30 -19.06 8.14
N ARG A 275 -3.15 -20.25 8.72
CA ARG A 275 -1.86 -20.88 9.09
C ARG A 275 -0.81 -20.91 7.97
N ASP A 276 -1.24 -21.13 6.74
CA ASP A 276 -0.33 -21.30 5.58
C ASP A 276 -0.64 -20.32 4.44
N ILE A 277 -1.54 -19.36 4.66
CA ILE A 277 -1.91 -18.35 3.66
C ILE A 277 -1.42 -16.96 4.02
N LEU A 278 -1.20 -16.67 5.30
CA LEU A 278 -0.87 -15.34 5.77
C LEU A 278 0.61 -15.22 6.14
N SER A 279 1.21 -14.12 5.70
CA SER A 279 2.51 -13.67 6.16
C SER A 279 2.53 -12.15 6.37
N PHE A 280 3.42 -11.70 7.23
CA PHE A 280 3.72 -10.29 7.44
C PHE A 280 5.17 -10.02 7.04
N GLU A 281 5.41 -8.98 6.28
CA GLU A 281 6.75 -8.45 6.09
C GLU A 281 6.89 -7.19 6.94
N ILE A 282 7.88 -7.17 7.82
CA ILE A 282 8.11 -6.05 8.73
C ILE A 282 9.44 -5.39 8.37
N ILE A 283 9.52 -4.06 8.53
CA ILE A 283 10.73 -3.27 8.29
C ILE A 283 11.20 -2.64 9.60
N ASN A 284 12.49 -2.76 9.90
CA ASN A 284 13.09 -2.15 11.10
C ASN A 284 13.59 -0.71 10.84
N SER A 285 14.15 -0.07 11.88
CA SER A 285 14.68 1.30 11.80
C SER A 285 15.83 1.49 10.80
N LYS A 286 16.43 0.41 10.30
CA LYS A 286 17.51 0.41 9.29
C LYS A 286 17.01 0.15 7.87
N GLY A 287 15.71 -0.03 7.68
CA GLY A 287 15.18 -0.45 6.38
C GLY A 287 15.40 -1.94 6.07
N GLU A 288 15.82 -2.75 7.04
CA GLU A 288 15.95 -4.20 6.84
C GLU A 288 14.58 -4.85 6.94
N LYS A 289 14.30 -5.77 6.01
CA LYS A 289 13.04 -6.53 5.97
C LYS A 289 13.17 -7.88 6.67
N LYS A 290 12.09 -8.30 7.34
CA LYS A 290 11.94 -9.65 7.89
C LYS A 290 10.55 -10.19 7.55
N LEU A 291 10.51 -11.41 7.01
CA LEU A 291 9.27 -12.14 6.79
C LEU A 291 8.87 -12.88 8.08
N ILE A 292 7.63 -12.70 8.50
CA ILE A 292 7.00 -13.35 9.64
C ILE A 292 5.82 -14.19 9.14
N ASN A 293 5.75 -15.43 9.57
CA ASN A 293 4.66 -16.35 9.31
C ASN A 293 4.46 -17.26 10.53
N LYS A 294 3.66 -18.32 10.39
CA LYS A 294 3.40 -19.25 11.49
C LYS A 294 4.68 -19.89 12.05
N ASN A 295 5.66 -20.18 11.20
CA ASN A 295 6.85 -20.95 11.58
C ASN A 295 7.84 -20.14 12.42
N ASN A 296 7.81 -18.81 12.34
CA ASN A 296 8.68 -17.91 13.10
C ASN A 296 7.88 -16.84 13.86
N ILE A 297 6.63 -17.14 14.25
CA ILE A 297 5.76 -16.23 14.99
C ILE A 297 6.38 -15.74 16.31
N SER A 298 7.31 -16.50 16.90
CA SER A 298 8.05 -16.12 18.12
C SER A 298 8.96 -14.90 17.91
N ASP A 299 9.28 -14.52 16.66
CA ASP A 299 9.99 -13.27 16.37
C ASP A 299 9.15 -12.01 16.67
N LEU A 300 7.82 -12.16 16.84
CA LEU A 300 6.92 -11.10 17.31
C LEU A 300 6.83 -10.99 18.83
N GLU A 301 7.55 -11.82 19.59
CA GLU A 301 7.65 -11.68 21.05
C GLU A 301 8.29 -10.33 21.41
N GLU A 302 7.77 -9.62 22.42
CA GLU A 302 8.12 -8.21 22.72
C GLU A 302 9.63 -7.98 22.75
N GLN A 303 10.37 -8.83 23.46
CA GLN A 303 11.80 -8.66 23.67
C GLN A 303 12.57 -8.78 22.34
N LYS A 304 12.36 -9.86 21.59
CA LYS A 304 13.03 -10.10 20.30
C LYS A 304 12.65 -9.03 19.28
N LEU A 305 11.36 -8.71 19.21
CA LEU A 305 10.84 -7.75 18.25
C LEU A 305 11.37 -6.35 18.54
N SER A 306 11.32 -5.89 19.78
CA SER A 306 11.79 -4.54 20.15
C SER A 306 13.29 -4.38 19.95
N GLN A 307 14.09 -5.42 20.20
CA GLN A 307 15.51 -5.43 19.86
C GLN A 307 15.76 -5.32 18.35
N TRP A 308 14.98 -6.05 17.54
CA TRP A 308 15.14 -6.04 16.09
C TRP A 308 14.63 -4.74 15.45
N LEU A 309 13.52 -4.19 15.94
CA LEU A 309 12.91 -2.96 15.42
C LEU A 309 13.70 -1.69 15.75
N ASN A 310 14.31 -1.64 16.94
CA ASN A 310 14.99 -0.45 17.46
C ASN A 310 16.51 -0.65 17.49
N PHE A 311 17.14 -1.20 16.45
CA PHE A 311 18.59 -1.36 16.47
C PHE A 311 19.25 0.01 16.72
N THR A 312 19.68 0.22 17.96
CA THR A 312 20.59 1.28 18.36
C THR A 312 21.92 0.56 18.46
N PRO A 313 22.95 0.93 17.69
CA PRO A 313 24.28 0.38 17.94
C PRO A 313 24.56 0.56 19.42
N SER A 314 24.84 -0.54 20.13
CA SER A 314 25.38 -0.44 21.47
C SER A 314 26.65 0.39 21.39
N ASN A 315 26.59 1.64 21.87
CA ASN A 315 27.76 2.43 22.19
C ASN A 315 28.57 1.63 23.22
N ASN A 316 29.53 0.84 22.74
CA ASN A 316 30.55 0.18 23.55
C ASN A 316 31.82 0.12 22.72
N SER A 317 32.61 1.18 22.78
CA SER A 317 33.99 1.16 23.27
C SER A 317 34.74 2.40 22.80
N ILE A 318 34.83 3.37 23.72
CA ILE A 318 36.07 4.09 24.00
C ILE A 318 37.25 3.10 23.86
N ASN A 319 38.14 3.38 22.90
CA ASN A 319 39.60 3.25 23.02
C ASN A 319 40.22 3.52 21.65
N ALA A 320 40.51 4.80 21.39
CA ALA A 320 41.62 5.17 20.52
C ALA A 320 42.88 5.31 21.40
N PRO A 321 44.04 4.75 21.02
CA PRO A 321 45.30 5.45 21.23
C PRO A 321 45.42 6.63 20.26
#